data_AF-A0A2R6CG36-F1
#
_entry.id   AF-A0A2R6CG36-F1
#
_cell.length_a   1.000
_cell.length_b   1.000
_cell.length_c   1.000
_cell.angle_alpha   90.00
_cell.angle_beta   90.00
_cell.angle_gamma   90.00
#
_symmetry.space_group_name_H-M   'P 1'
#
loop_
_entity.id
_entity.type
_entity.pdbx_description
1 polymer ?
#
loop_
_entity_poly.entity_id
_entity_poly.type
_entity_poly.pdbx_seq_one_letter_code
_entity_poly.pdbx_strand_id
1 'polypeptide(L)' 'MSDEDLERNLGLPAVIAIAMGSMIGSGIFILPGVAYLEAGETSSVVLAFLVGGLLTIPAALSAAELATAIPESGGSYTY' A
#
# COMPACT_ATOMS: atom_id res chain seq x y z
N MET A 1 2.29 -31.34 11.16
CA MET A 1 2.66 -30.84 9.82
C MET A 1 4.11 -30.45 9.94
N SER A 2 5.00 -31.04 9.16
CA SER A 2 6.39 -30.62 9.12
C SER A 2 6.42 -29.19 8.59
N ASP A 3 6.78 -28.23 9.43
CA ASP A 3 7.12 -26.87 9.03
C ASP A 3 8.37 -26.96 8.15
N GLU A 4 8.17 -27.20 6.85
CA GLU A 4 9.18 -26.82 5.85
C GLU A 4 9.19 -25.29 5.83
N ASP A 5 10.10 -24.71 6.61
CA ASP A 5 10.36 -23.27 6.59
C ASP A 5 10.68 -22.84 5.16
N LEU A 6 9.85 -21.94 4.63
CA LEU A 6 10.08 -21.37 3.31
C LEU A 6 11.39 -20.58 3.32
N GLU A 7 12.23 -20.84 2.33
CA GLU A 7 13.49 -20.12 2.18
C GLU A 7 13.22 -18.64 1.83
N ARG A 8 13.79 -17.71 2.61
CA ARG A 8 13.59 -16.26 2.45
C ARG A 8 14.37 -15.71 1.26
N ASN A 9 13.86 -15.95 0.05
CA ASN A 9 14.47 -15.55 -1.22
C ASN A 9 13.95 -14.22 -1.80
N LEU A 10 12.99 -13.56 -1.15
CA LEU A 10 12.40 -12.31 -1.62
C LEU A 10 13.31 -11.11 -1.31
N GLY A 11 14.03 -10.64 -2.32
CA GLY A 11 14.79 -9.39 -2.25
C GLY A 11 13.93 -8.13 -2.41
N LEU A 12 14.52 -6.96 -2.16
CA LEU A 12 13.84 -5.65 -2.21
C LEU A 12 13.03 -5.41 -3.49
N PRO A 13 13.52 -5.69 -4.72
CA PRO A 13 12.74 -5.44 -5.94
C PRO A 13 11.46 -6.28 -6.02
N ALA A 14 11.52 -7.54 -5.56
CA ALA A 14 10.38 -8.43 -5.55
C ALA A 14 9.34 -7.97 -4.53
N VAL A 15 9.79 -7.56 -3.33
CA VAL A 15 8.90 -7.01 -2.28
C VAL A 15 8.21 -5.73 -2.76
N ILE A 16 8.94 -4.81 -3.40
CA ILE A 16 8.35 -3.59 -3.97
C ILE A 16 7.33 -3.92 -5.05
N ALA A 17 7.64 -4.86 -5.95
CA ALA A 17 6.71 -5.28 -7.00
C ALA A 17 5.41 -5.88 -6.42
N ILE A 18 5.52 -6.71 -5.38
CA ILE A 18 4.37 -7.29 -4.68
C ILE A 18 3.55 -6.19 -4.00
N ALA A 19 4.19 -5.26 -3.29
CA ALA A 19 3.51 -4.15 -2.62
C ALA A 19 2.79 -3.21 -3.59
N MET A 20 3.41 -2.89 -4.74
CA MET A 20 2.74 -2.09 -5.78
C MET A 20 1.58 -2.87 -6.40
N GLY A 21 1.76 -4.16 -6.68
CA GLY A 21 0.69 -5.01 -7.25
C GLY A 21 -0.50 -5.17 -6.31
N SER A 22 -0.29 -5.22 -5.00
CA SER A 22 -1.38 -5.29 -4.02
C SER A 22 -2.09 -3.95 -3.82
N MET A 23 -1.39 -2.82 -3.97
CA MET A 23 -1.95 -1.48 -3.83
C MET A 23 -2.69 -1.00 -5.08
N ILE A 24 -2.16 -1.27 -6.27
CA ILE A 24 -2.74 -0.86 -7.57
C ILE A 24 -3.87 -1.84 -7.92
N GLY A 25 -5.03 -1.64 -7.31
CA GLY A 25 -6.26 -2.38 -7.62
C GLY A 25 -7.10 -1.73 -8.75
N SER A 26 -8.29 -2.27 -8.99
CA SER A 26 -9.26 -1.70 -9.95
C SER A 26 -9.71 -0.27 -9.60
N GLY A 27 -9.55 0.14 -8.33
CA GLY A 27 -9.96 1.45 -7.84
C GLY A 27 -9.32 2.62 -8.60
N ILE A 28 -8.06 2.51 -9.05
CA ILE A 28 -7.40 3.63 -9.77
C ILE A 28 -8.06 3.93 -11.13
N PHE A 29 -8.75 2.96 -11.73
CA PHE A 29 -9.44 3.13 -13.01
C PHE A 29 -10.86 3.71 -12.86
N ILE A 30 -11.43 3.67 -11.65
CA ILE A 30 -12.82 4.07 -11.38
C ILE A 30 -12.88 5.34 -10.54
N LEU A 31 -12.09 5.40 -9.47
CA LEU A 31 -12.16 6.46 -8.46
C LEU A 31 -11.86 7.86 -9.01
N PRO A 32 -10.92 8.08 -9.95
CA PRO A 32 -10.72 9.41 -10.54
C PRO A 32 -11.95 9.91 -11.29
N GLY A 33 -12.68 9.02 -11.96
CA GLY A 33 -13.94 9.36 -12.65
C GLY A 33 -15.03 9.77 -11.66
N VAL A 34 -15.19 9.01 -10.58
CA VAL A 34 -16.14 9.35 -9.49
C VAL A 34 -15.75 10.68 -8.83
N ALA A 35 -14.47 10.87 -8.52
CA ALA A 35 -13.97 12.10 -7.94
C ALA A 35 -14.16 13.32 -8.86
N TYR A 36 -14.04 13.13 -10.17
CA TYR A 36 -14.30 14.20 -11.14
C TYR A 36 -15.78 14.61 -11.17
N LEU A 37 -16.70 13.65 -11.04
CA LEU A 37 -18.14 13.97 -10.99
C LEU A 37 -18.50 14.80 -9.75
N GLU A 38 -17.80 14.61 -8.64
CA GLU A 38 -17.98 15.40 -7.40
C GLU A 38 -17.25 16.75 -7.45
N ALA A 39 -16.00 16.77 -7.94
CA ALA A 39 -15.15 17.96 -7.90
C ALA A 39 -15.31 18.89 -9.11
N GLY A 40 -15.83 18.40 -10.24
CA GLY A 40 -16.03 19.15 -11.49
C GLY A 40 -14.76 19.51 -12.27
N GLU A 41 -13.59 19.50 -11.63
CA GLU A 41 -12.30 19.89 -12.22
C GLU A 41 -11.21 18.83 -12.03
N THR A 42 -10.46 18.53 -13.09
CA THR A 42 -9.38 17.53 -13.06
C THR A 42 -8.23 17.92 -12.12
N SER A 43 -7.91 19.22 -12.02
CA SER A 43 -6.90 19.75 -11.10
C SER A 43 -7.21 19.37 -9.65
N SER A 44 -8.47 19.52 -9.24
CA SER A 44 -8.95 19.20 -7.89
C SER A 44 -8.85 17.70 -7.59
N VAL A 45 -9.14 16.83 -8.58
CA VAL A 45 -8.98 15.38 -8.44
C VAL A 45 -7.50 15.00 -8.24
N VAL A 46 -6.61 15.54 -9.07
CA VAL A 46 -5.16 15.28 -8.93
C VAL A 46 -4.64 15.75 -7.57
N LEU A 47 -5.06 16.95 -7.13
CA LEU A 47 -4.70 17.47 -5.81
C LEU A 47 -5.23 16.58 -4.68
N ALA A 48 -6.46 16.09 -4.79
CA ALA A 48 -7.04 15.18 -3.79
C ALA A 48 -6.24 13.88 -3.67
N PHE A 49 -5.80 13.28 -4.78
CA PHE A 49 -4.93 12.11 -4.76
C PHE A 49 -3.54 12.40 -4.17
N LEU A 50 -2.94 13.55 -4.50
CA LEU A 50 -1.65 13.95 -3.93
C LEU A 50 -1.74 14.17 -2.41
N VAL A 51 -2.78 14.86 -1.95
CA VAL A 51 -3.03 15.08 -0.52
C VAL A 51 -3.33 13.75 0.18
N GLY A 52 -4.16 12.90 -0.41
CA GLY A 52 -4.44 11.56 0.12
C GLY A 52 -3.17 10.71 0.26
N GLY A 53 -2.33 10.70 -0.78
CA GLY A 53 -1.03 10.02 -0.73
C GLY A 53 -0.11 10.57 0.35
N LEU A 54 -0.03 11.89 0.50
CA LEU A 54 0.73 12.53 1.56
C LEU A 54 0.23 12.13 2.96
N LEU A 55 -1.09 12.10 3.16
CA LEU A 55 -1.71 11.70 4.42
C LEU A 55 -1.49 10.22 4.76
N THR A 56 -1.24 9.36 3.77
CA THR A 56 -0.92 7.94 4.01
C THR A 56 0.53 7.69 4.47
N ILE A 57 1.45 8.63 4.28
CA ILE A 57 2.87 8.45 4.63
C ILE A 57 3.08 8.12 6.12
N PRO A 58 2.50 8.85 7.10
CA PRO A 58 2.70 8.54 8.51
C PRO A 58 2.22 7.14 8.90
N ALA A 59 1.11 6.68 8.31
CA ALA A 59 0.60 5.33 8.52
C ALA A 59 1.56 4.27 7.95
N ALA A 60 2.11 4.51 6.74
CA ALA A 60 3.09 3.63 6.12
C ALA A 60 4.40 3.54 6.93
N LEU A 61 4.88 4.67 7.46
CA LEU A 61 6.06 4.71 8.33
C LEU A 61 5.82 3.96 9.64
N SER A 62 4.65 4.14 10.26
CA SER A 62 4.27 3.42 11.48
C SER A 62 4.25 1.90 11.24
N ALA A 63 3.68 1.47 10.11
CA ALA A 63 3.68 0.06 9.72
C ALA A 63 5.09 -0.47 9.42
N ALA A 64 5.98 0.35 8.86
CA ALA A 64 7.37 -0.02 8.60
C ALA A 64 8.18 -0.20 9.90
N GLU A 65 7.97 0.65 10.90
CA GLU A 65 8.57 0.49 12.23
C GLU A 65 8.11 -0.81 12.90
N LEU A 66 6.81 -1.11 12.85
CA LEU A 66 6.26 -2.35 13.41
C LEU A 66 6.77 -3.59 12.66
N ALA A 67 6.80 -3.56 11.33
CA ALA A 67 7.27 -4.68 10.51
C ALA A 67 8.78 -4.96 10.68
N THR A 68 9.57 -3.95 11.06
CA THR A 68 10.99 -4.13 11.36
C THR A 68 11.23 -4.55 12.82
N ALA A 69 10.36 -4.13 13.76
CA ALA A 69 10.42 -4.55 15.15
C ALA A 69 9.91 -5.98 15.38
N ILE A 70 8.91 -6.43 14.62
CA ILE A 70 8.28 -7.76 14.71
C ILE A 70 8.38 -8.45 13.34
N PRO A 71 9.53 -9.09 13.01
CA PRO A 71 9.81 -9.66 11.69
C PRO A 71 9.12 -11.03 11.46
N GLU A 72 7.86 -11.13 11.86
CA GLU A 72 7.01 -12.31 11.73
C GLU A 72 6.00 -12.14 10.59
N SER A 73 5.60 -13.26 10.00
CA SER A 73 4.57 -13.26 8.95
C SER A 73 3.19 -13.05 9.57
N GLY A 74 2.47 -12.01 9.16
CA GLY A 74 1.05 -11.83 9.54
C GLY A 74 0.50 -10.41 9.55
N GLY A 75 1.32 -9.40 9.24
CA GLY A 75 0.84 -8.03 9.07
C GLY A 75 0.17 -7.48 10.33
N SER A 76 -0.91 -6.71 10.17
CA SER A 76 -1.61 -6.03 11.27
C SER A 76 -2.37 -6.93 12.24
N TYR A 77 -2.40 -8.25 12.00
CA TYR A 77 -2.88 -9.18 13.01
C TYR A 77 -1.78 -9.54 14.01
N THR A 78 -0.53 -9.48 13.56
CA THR A 78 0.66 -9.83 14.35
C THR A 78 1.23 -8.62 15.09
N TYR A 79 1.08 -7.41 14.52
CA TYR A 79 1.43 -6.16 15.17
C TYR A 79 0.22 -5.32 15.58
#